data_AF-A0AAE7LJA7-F1
#
_entry.id   AF-A0AAE7LJA7-F1
#
_cell.length_a   1.000
_cell.length_b   1.000
_cell.length_c   1.000
_cell.angle_alpha   90.00
_cell.angle_beta   90.00
_cell.angle_gamma   90.00
#
_symmetry.space_group_name_H-M   'P 1'
#
loop_
_entity.id
_entity.type
_entity.pdbx_description
1 polymer ?
#
loop_
_entity_poly.entity_id
_entity_poly.type
_entity_poly.pdbx_seq_one_letter_code
_entity_poly.pdbx_strand_id
1 'polypeptide(L)'
;MTALNKQALRQSAEKAQEHGVFNMDIHSETVLALLDELDKWQQESSTWKSVAEKQLAIAIEAEKRIAELEAREVELPQRQEPTSSGHYGEGYLVPSNAGSALDYEETVEAIRAAGISVKGE
;
A
#
# COMPACT_ATOMS: atom_id res chain seq x y z
N MET A 1 18.08 -28.45 9.25
CA MET A 1 16.73 -28.89 8.86
C MET A 1 16.86 -29.64 7.56
N THR A 2 16.83 -30.97 7.60
CA THR A 2 16.90 -31.80 6.38
C THR A 2 15.59 -31.59 5.62
N ALA A 3 15.66 -31.18 4.35
CA ALA A 3 14.46 -31.07 3.52
C ALA A 3 13.78 -32.44 3.48
N LEU A 4 12.52 -32.50 3.90
CA LEU A 4 11.73 -33.72 3.81
C LEU A 4 11.69 -34.17 2.34
N ASN A 5 12.18 -35.37 2.05
CA ASN A 5 12.12 -35.90 0.69
C ASN A 5 10.71 -36.42 0.41
N LYS A 6 9.82 -35.50 0.00
CA LYS A 6 8.41 -35.78 -0.29
C LYS A 6 8.24 -36.84 -1.39
N GLN A 7 9.11 -36.84 -2.40
CA GLN A 7 9.04 -37.79 -3.52
C GLN A 7 9.35 -39.22 -3.08
N ALA A 8 10.36 -39.42 -2.24
CA ALA A 8 10.66 -40.73 -1.68
C ALA A 8 9.50 -41.24 -0.80
N LEU A 9 8.86 -40.36 -0.03
CA LEU A 9 7.70 -40.70 0.80
C LEU A 9 6.46 -41.08 -0.04
N ARG A 10 6.17 -40.34 -1.11
CA ARG A 10 5.09 -40.70 -2.05
C ARG A 10 5.34 -42.08 -2.67
N GLN A 11 6.54 -42.33 -3.19
CA GLN A 11 6.90 -43.61 -3.80
C GLN A 11 6.81 -44.79 -2.81
N SER A 12 7.19 -44.57 -1.54
CA SER A 12 7.05 -45.58 -0.50
C SER A 12 5.59 -45.84 -0.13
N ALA A 13 4.75 -44.80 -0.06
CA ALA A 13 3.33 -44.93 0.23
C ALA A 13 2.56 -45.62 -0.91
N GLU A 14 2.83 -45.25 -2.17
CA GLU A 14 2.25 -45.86 -3.36
C GLU A 14 2.58 -47.37 -3.43
N LYS A 15 3.86 -47.73 -3.26
CA LYS A 15 4.29 -49.15 -3.23
C LYS A 15 3.66 -49.94 -2.08
N ALA A 16 3.43 -49.29 -0.94
CA ALA A 16 2.77 -49.93 0.20
C ALA A 16 1.29 -50.25 -0.10
N GLN A 17 0.61 -49.37 -0.84
CA GLN A 17 -0.78 -49.56 -1.30
C GLN A 17 -0.89 -50.70 -2.33
N GLU A 18 0.10 -50.86 -3.21
CA GLU A 18 0.08 -51.91 -4.25
C GLU A 18 0.35 -53.33 -3.69
N HIS A 19 1.15 -53.45 -2.63
CA HIS A 19 1.65 -54.75 -2.17
C HIS A 19 1.06 -55.24 -0.84
N GLY A 20 0.21 -54.46 -0.14
CA GLY A 20 -0.36 -54.84 1.16
C GLY A 20 0.70 -55.10 2.25
N VAL A 21 1.92 -54.58 2.06
CA VAL A 21 3.12 -54.84 2.90
C VAL A 21 3.14 -53.96 4.15
N PHE A 22 2.33 -52.90 4.18
CA PHE A 22 2.05 -52.18 5.40
C PHE A 22 0.89 -52.86 6.11
N ASN A 23 1.02 -53.07 7.41
CA ASN A 23 -0.03 -53.62 8.28
C ASN A 23 -1.27 -52.68 8.43
N MET A 24 -1.53 -51.80 7.45
CA MET A 24 -2.61 -50.81 7.42
C MET A 24 -2.64 -50.09 6.05
N ASP A 25 -3.42 -50.53 5.06
CA ASP A 25 -3.65 -49.75 3.82
C ASP A 25 -4.22 -48.34 4.14
N ILE A 26 -4.89 -48.19 5.29
CA ILE A 26 -5.36 -46.89 5.81
C ILE A 26 -4.19 -45.92 6.07
N HIS A 27 -2.97 -46.41 6.37
CA HIS A 27 -1.83 -45.54 6.66
C HIS A 27 -1.15 -44.98 5.39
N SER A 28 -1.12 -45.71 4.27
CA SER A 28 -0.52 -45.19 3.03
C SER A 28 -1.38 -44.11 2.38
N GLU A 29 -2.70 -44.29 2.36
CA GLU A 29 -3.65 -43.27 1.88
C GLU A 29 -3.57 -41.99 2.70
N THR A 30 -3.48 -42.12 4.04
CA THR A 30 -3.31 -40.97 4.93
C THR A 30 -2.01 -40.21 4.64
N VAL A 31 -0.90 -40.92 4.35
CA VAL A 31 0.38 -40.29 4.00
C VAL A 31 0.29 -39.53 2.68
N LEU A 32 -0.37 -40.09 1.67
CA LEU A 32 -0.56 -39.42 0.38
C LEU A 32 -1.43 -38.16 0.52
N ALA A 33 -2.53 -38.24 1.26
CA ALA A 33 -3.41 -37.11 1.52
C ALA A 33 -2.67 -35.96 2.24
N LEU A 34 -1.87 -36.28 3.26
CA LEU A 34 -1.07 -35.26 3.97
C LEU A 34 0.01 -34.64 3.07
N LEU A 35 0.57 -35.39 2.12
CA LEU A 35 1.52 -34.84 1.15
C LEU A 35 0.85 -33.90 0.15
N ASP A 36 -0.36 -34.22 -0.30
CA ASP A 36 -1.17 -33.35 -1.17
C ASP A 36 -1.58 -32.06 -0.45
N GLU A 37 -2.04 -32.17 0.79
CA GLU A 37 -2.32 -31.00 1.63
C GLU A 37 -1.07 -30.14 1.82
N LEU A 38 0.08 -30.75 2.12
CA LEU A 38 1.33 -30.03 2.31
C LEU A 38 1.78 -29.30 1.03
N ASP A 39 1.59 -29.90 -0.14
CA ASP A 39 1.89 -29.26 -1.43
C ASP A 39 0.93 -28.09 -1.70
N LYS A 40 -0.36 -28.26 -1.38
CA LYS A 40 -1.37 -27.18 -1.44
C LYS A 40 -0.98 -26.01 -0.54
N TRP A 41 -0.65 -26.26 0.74
CA TRP A 41 -0.23 -25.22 1.68
C TRP A 41 1.06 -24.52 1.23
N GLN A 42 2.00 -25.26 0.65
CA GLN A 42 3.23 -24.67 0.11
C GLN A 42 2.94 -23.77 -1.10
N GLN A 43 2.02 -24.19 -1.98
CA GLN A 43 1.58 -23.38 -3.10
C GLN A 43 0.87 -22.11 -2.62
N GLU A 44 -0.09 -22.23 -1.70
CA GLU A 44 -0.78 -21.08 -1.11
C GLU A 44 0.22 -20.11 -0.45
N SER A 45 1.17 -20.62 0.33
CA SER A 45 2.24 -19.81 0.93
C SER A 45 3.06 -19.05 -0.12
N SER A 46 3.42 -19.71 -1.24
CA SER A 46 4.14 -19.07 -2.34
C SER A 46 3.32 -17.96 -3.03
N THR A 47 2.01 -18.18 -3.20
CA THR A 47 1.12 -17.18 -3.77
C THR A 47 0.93 -15.99 -2.85
N TRP A 48 0.72 -16.23 -1.55
CA TRP A 48 0.61 -15.19 -0.54
C TRP A 48 1.88 -14.36 -0.43
N LYS A 49 3.05 -15.00 -0.51
CA LYS A 49 4.34 -14.29 -0.54
C LYS A 49 4.42 -13.34 -1.74
N SER A 50 4.06 -13.80 -2.93
CA SER A 50 4.07 -12.95 -4.13
C SER A 50 3.07 -11.78 -4.02
N VAL A 51 1.89 -12.03 -3.46
CA VAL A 51 0.90 -10.97 -3.21
C VAL A 51 1.43 -9.96 -2.20
N ALA A 52 2.05 -10.43 -1.11
CA ALA A 52 2.63 -9.56 -0.09
C ALA A 52 3.77 -8.69 -0.65
N GLU A 53 4.64 -9.26 -1.49
CA GLU A 53 5.73 -8.52 -2.16
C GLU A 53 5.18 -7.41 -3.06
N LYS A 54 4.13 -7.71 -3.85
CA LYS A 54 3.46 -6.69 -4.69
C LYS A 54 2.78 -5.61 -3.86
N GLN A 55 2.10 -6.00 -2.78
CA GLN A 55 1.42 -5.06 -1.91
C GLN A 55 2.41 -4.14 -1.20
N LEU A 56 3.55 -4.67 -0.77
CA LEU A 56 4.64 -3.89 -0.18
C LEU A 56 5.19 -2.86 -1.17
N ALA A 57 5.42 -3.26 -2.43
CA ALA A 57 5.89 -2.33 -3.46
C ALA A 57 4.90 -1.19 -3.72
N ILE A 58 3.60 -1.50 -3.75
CA ILE A 58 2.53 -0.49 -3.89
C ILE A 58 2.51 0.45 -2.69
N ALA A 59 2.64 -0.08 -1.48
CA ALA A 59 2.64 0.72 -0.26
C ALA A 59 3.82 1.72 -0.25
N ILE A 60 5.02 1.27 -0.61
CA ILE A 60 6.21 2.12 -0.69
C ILE A 60 6.02 3.25 -1.73
N GLU A 61 5.49 2.94 -2.91
CA GLU A 61 5.24 3.96 -3.93
C GLU A 61 4.15 4.96 -3.49
N ALA A 62 3.10 4.48 -2.80
CA ALA A 62 2.07 5.33 -2.24
C ALA A 62 2.63 6.26 -1.15
N GLU A 63 3.45 5.75 -0.24
CA GLU A 63 4.14 6.56 0.78
C GLU A 63 5.02 7.63 0.15
N LYS A 64 5.79 7.28 -0.89
CA LYS A 64 6.61 8.24 -1.64
C LYS A 64 5.76 9.33 -2.29
N ARG A 65 4.61 8.98 -2.87
CA ARG A 65 3.70 9.94 -3.49
C ARG A 65 3.03 10.85 -2.45
N ILE A 66 2.68 10.31 -1.29
CA ILE A 66 2.15 11.09 -0.16
C ILE A 66 3.22 12.08 0.30
N ALA A 67 4.45 11.64 0.54
CA ALA A 67 5.54 12.52 0.95
C ALA A 67 5.83 13.61 -0.10
N GLU A 68 5.79 13.29 -1.40
CA GLU A 68 5.89 14.29 -2.47
C GLU A 68 4.77 15.33 -2.40
N LEU A 69 3.53 14.89 -2.14
CA LEU A 69 2.37 15.78 -2.05
C LEU A 69 2.41 16.65 -0.80
N GLU A 70 2.77 16.09 0.35
CA GLU A 70 2.92 16.80 1.62
C GLU A 70 4.07 17.82 1.59
N ALA A 71 5.10 17.58 0.78
CA ALA A 71 6.21 18.51 0.59
C ALA A 71 5.89 19.64 -0.41
N ARG A 72 4.71 19.65 -1.05
CA ARG A 72 4.35 20.73 -1.99
C ARG A 72 3.98 21.99 -1.25
N GLU A 73 4.69 23.05 -1.59
CA GLU A 73 4.38 24.41 -1.19
C GLU A 73 3.77 25.18 -2.35
N VAL A 74 2.77 26.01 -2.05
CA VAL A 74 2.17 26.94 -3.00
C VAL A 74 2.73 28.34 -2.74
N GLU A 75 3.18 29.00 -3.80
CA GLU A 75 3.59 30.40 -3.76
C GLU A 75 2.36 31.28 -4.05
N LEU A 76 1.98 32.10 -3.06
CA LEU A 76 0.88 33.05 -3.23
C LEU A 76 1.37 34.36 -3.87
N PRO A 77 0.50 35.07 -4.62
CA PRO A 77 0.78 36.43 -5.04
C PRO A 77 1.07 37.35 -3.85
N GLN A 78 1.70 38.49 -4.12
CA GLN A 78 1.99 39.47 -3.08
C GLN A 78 0.70 39.96 -2.40
N ARG A 79 0.64 39.82 -1.07
CA ARG A 79 -0.41 40.39 -0.21
C ARG A 79 -0.45 41.91 -0.39
N GLN A 80 -1.64 42.44 -0.66
CA GLN A 80 -1.91 43.87 -0.72
C GLN A 80 -2.55 44.32 0.59
N GLU A 81 -2.08 45.45 1.12
CA GLU A 81 -2.64 46.06 2.34
C GLU A 81 -4.02 46.66 2.07
N PRO A 82 -4.91 46.71 3.07
CA PRO A 82 -6.21 47.34 2.96
C PRO A 82 -6.06 48.81 2.57
N THR A 83 -6.81 49.25 1.56
CA THR A 83 -6.85 50.66 1.19
C THR A 83 -7.96 51.37 1.97
N SER A 84 -7.79 52.67 2.21
CA SER A 84 -8.71 53.51 2.99
C SER A 84 -10.15 53.57 2.44
N SER A 85 -10.40 53.07 1.21
CA SER A 85 -11.70 53.11 0.53
C SER A 85 -12.54 51.83 0.65
N GLY A 86 -12.17 50.89 1.52
CA GLY A 86 -12.98 49.70 1.80
C GLY A 86 -12.64 48.53 0.89
N HIS A 87 -11.68 47.74 1.33
CA HIS A 87 -11.58 46.33 1.00
C HIS A 87 -11.54 45.54 2.30
N TYR A 88 -12.19 44.38 2.31
CA TYR A 88 -12.37 43.52 3.48
C TYR A 88 -11.02 43.04 4.04
N GLY A 89 -10.92 42.92 5.37
CA GLY A 89 -9.85 42.20 6.06
C GLY A 89 -8.55 42.97 6.31
N GLU A 90 -7.54 42.27 6.86
CA GLU A 90 -6.19 42.78 7.09
C GLU A 90 -5.30 42.71 5.83
N GLY A 91 -5.81 42.19 4.70
CA GLY A 91 -5.10 42.20 3.42
C GLY A 91 -5.73 41.25 2.39
N TYR A 92 -5.43 41.47 1.11
CA TYR A 92 -6.04 40.72 0.02
C TYR A 92 -5.02 40.28 -1.04
N LEU A 93 -5.38 39.25 -1.79
CA LEU A 93 -4.67 38.77 -2.96
C LEU A 93 -5.37 39.29 -4.22
N VAL A 94 -4.58 39.86 -5.14
CA VAL A 94 -5.08 40.27 -6.45
C VAL A 94 -4.68 39.20 -7.46
N PRO A 95 -5.66 38.52 -8.10
CA PRO A 95 -5.35 37.54 -9.14
C PRO A 95 -4.63 38.21 -10.32
N SER A 96 -3.65 37.51 -10.90
CA SER A 96 -2.96 37.99 -12.10
C SER A 96 -3.85 37.96 -13.36
N ASN A 97 -4.97 37.23 -13.32
CA ASN A 97 -6.01 37.21 -14.33
C ASN A 97 -7.19 38.11 -13.92
N ALA A 98 -8.03 38.51 -14.87
CA ALA A 98 -9.22 39.31 -14.57
C ALA A 98 -10.16 38.52 -13.63
N GLY A 99 -10.15 38.89 -12.34
CA GLY A 99 -10.91 38.24 -11.28
C GLY A 99 -11.05 39.16 -10.06
N SER A 100 -11.94 38.81 -9.14
CA SER A 100 -12.13 39.55 -7.88
C SER A 100 -10.96 39.31 -6.92
N ALA A 101 -10.64 40.32 -6.11
CA ALA A 101 -9.70 40.16 -5.01
C ALA A 101 -10.20 39.09 -4.02
N LEU A 102 -9.27 38.30 -3.49
CA LEU A 102 -9.52 37.27 -2.47
C LEU A 102 -8.98 37.74 -1.12
N ASP A 103 -9.67 37.40 -0.03
CA ASP A 103 -9.15 37.65 1.31
C ASP A 103 -7.91 36.77 1.56
N TYR A 104 -6.85 37.37 2.12
CA TYR A 104 -5.57 36.66 2.31
C TYR A 104 -5.69 35.54 3.35
N GLU A 105 -6.31 35.83 4.50
CA GLU A 105 -6.40 34.88 5.61
C GLU A 105 -7.31 33.71 5.26
N GLU A 106 -8.48 33.99 4.68
CA GLU A 106 -9.41 32.95 4.23
C GLU A 106 -8.75 32.04 3.16
N THR A 107 -7.95 32.62 2.26
CA THR A 107 -7.23 31.84 1.24
C THR A 107 -6.16 30.93 1.86
N VAL A 108 -5.37 31.45 2.81
CA VAL A 108 -4.35 30.66 3.52
C VAL A 108 -5.01 29.54 4.33
N GLU A 109 -6.09 29.83 5.05
CA GLU A 109 -6.84 28.84 5.82
C GLU A 109 -7.41 27.73 4.91
N ALA A 110 -7.98 28.08 3.76
CA ALA A 110 -8.49 27.11 2.81
C ALA A 110 -7.37 26.20 2.25
N ILE A 111 -6.17 26.75 1.99
CA ILE A 111 -5.00 25.99 1.52
C ILE A 111 -4.51 25.04 2.62
N ARG A 112 -4.43 25.49 3.87
CA ARG A 112 -4.06 24.64 5.01
C ARG A 112 -5.11 23.55 5.27
N ALA A 113 -6.39 23.87 5.15
CA ALA A 113 -7.48 22.90 5.27
C ALA A 113 -7.42 21.83 4.17
N ALA A 114 -6.86 22.16 3.01
CA ALA A 114 -6.55 21.20 1.95
C ALA A 114 -5.24 20.41 2.17
N GLY A 115 -4.53 20.65 3.28
CA GLY A 115 -3.29 19.96 3.64
C GLY A 115 -2.07 20.41 2.83
N ILE A 116 -2.09 21.63 2.30
CA ILE A 116 -1.01 22.19 1.48
C ILE A 116 -0.31 23.31 2.28
N SER A 117 1.01 23.40 2.15
CA SER A 117 1.82 24.45 2.77
C SER A 117 1.91 25.69 1.89
N VAL A 118 1.98 26.88 2.49
CA VAL A 118 2.21 28.15 1.77
C VAL A 118 3.68 28.54 1.90
N LYS A 119 4.31 28.91 0.80
CA LYS A 119 5.73 29.28 0.77
C LYS A 119 5.97 30.61 1.49
N GLY A 120 6.92 30.63 2.43
CA GLY A 120 7.32 31.85 3.15
C GLY A 120 6.46 32.18 4.38
N GLU A 121 5.59 31.25 4.79
CA GLU A 121 5.07 31.18 6.17
C GLU A 121 6.17 30.91 7.21
#